data_AF-A0A6B0DZ18-F1
#
_entry.id   AF-A0A6B0DZ18-F1
#
_cell.length_a   1.000
_cell.length_b   1.000
_cell.length_c   1.000
_cell.angle_alpha   90.00
_cell.angle_beta   90.00
_cell.angle_gamma   90.00
#
_symmetry.space_group_name_H-M   'P 1'
#
loop_
_entity.id
_entity.type
_entity.pdbx_description
1 polymer ?
#
loop_
_entity_poly.entity_id
_entity_poly.type
_entity_poly.pdbx_seq_one_letter_code
_entity_poly.pdbx_strand_id
1 'polypeptide(L)'
;MNKKNWHGAEVLNESWFPTINYDKCNSCGMCLLACGNKVFLWSNKENRYIVGNPSNCVLGCTTCSKLCPTDAITFPEDPKKFITSLLMKYKIYPKVKDELNVRLEKFKDHNVSINNTTVSKDPKDEFSNWHGIKRAEIHWYPDINIDKCTGCGLCVVTCSEKRNVFGYDKEKKKAFVLFPYNCMVGCNNCQVSCMWNAISFPDFAEVKKLSMYVLENNRELIIKEIFEKIKQQDLQC
;
A
#
# COMPACT_ATOMS: atom_id res chain seq x y z
N MET A 1 -20.05 -11.65 12.22
CA MET A 1 -18.71 -11.00 12.17
C MET A 1 -18.06 -11.39 10.85
N ASN A 2 -17.75 -10.43 9.98
CA ASN A 2 -17.05 -10.73 8.72
C ASN A 2 -15.64 -11.22 9.06
N LYS A 3 -15.36 -12.49 8.72
CA LYS A 3 -14.05 -13.11 8.94
C LYS A 3 -13.00 -12.40 8.10
N LYS A 4 -12.07 -11.70 8.75
CA LYS A 4 -10.89 -11.15 8.09
C LYS A 4 -9.84 -12.26 7.99
N ASN A 5 -9.63 -12.76 6.77
CA ASN A 5 -8.60 -13.74 6.48
C ASN A 5 -7.33 -13.00 6.01
N TRP A 6 -6.20 -13.29 6.65
CA TRP A 6 -4.90 -12.74 6.28
C TRP A 6 -3.90 -13.89 6.11
N HIS A 7 -3.54 -14.17 4.85
CA HIS A 7 -2.68 -15.29 4.49
C HIS A 7 -3.12 -16.62 5.14
N GLY A 8 -4.40 -16.94 5.04
CA GLY A 8 -5.00 -18.15 5.60
C GLY A 8 -5.38 -18.07 7.08
N ALA A 9 -4.95 -17.04 7.81
CA ALA A 9 -5.24 -16.89 9.24
C ALA A 9 -6.47 -16.02 9.51
N GLU A 10 -7.34 -16.45 10.42
CA GLU A 10 -8.43 -15.63 10.93
C GLU A 10 -7.89 -14.63 11.98
N VAL A 11 -7.86 -13.36 11.63
CA VAL A 11 -7.26 -12.27 12.44
C VAL A 11 -8.31 -11.38 13.12
N LEU A 12 -9.38 -12.02 13.63
CA LEU A 12 -10.59 -11.34 14.13
C LEU A 12 -10.35 -10.37 15.29
N ASN A 13 -9.29 -10.59 16.09
CA ASN A 13 -8.99 -9.80 17.28
C ASN A 13 -7.90 -8.74 17.05
N GLU A 14 -7.39 -8.62 15.83
CA GLU A 14 -6.28 -7.70 15.53
C GLU A 14 -6.81 -6.31 15.14
N SER A 15 -6.60 -5.35 16.04
CA SER A 15 -7.08 -3.97 15.88
C SER A 15 -6.02 -3.12 15.19
N TRP A 16 -6.13 -2.98 13.87
CA TRP A 16 -5.28 -2.09 13.06
C TRP A 16 -6.12 -1.18 12.19
N PHE A 17 -6.23 0.09 12.55
CA PHE A 17 -6.90 1.13 11.77
C PHE A 17 -6.41 2.53 12.20
N PRO A 18 -6.53 3.54 11.32
CA PRO A 18 -6.08 4.89 11.62
C PRO A 18 -7.01 5.62 12.61
N THR A 19 -6.47 6.60 13.32
CA THR A 19 -7.23 7.62 14.06
C THR A 19 -6.91 9.01 13.50
N ILE A 20 -7.90 9.91 13.49
CA ILE A 20 -7.73 11.31 13.02
C ILE A 20 -7.70 12.24 14.23
N ASN A 21 -6.63 13.02 14.37
CA ASN A 21 -6.59 14.20 15.23
C ASN A 21 -7.25 15.37 14.50
N TYR A 22 -8.45 15.75 14.93
CA TYR A 22 -9.22 16.80 14.27
C TYR A 22 -8.70 18.23 14.52
N ASP A 23 -7.89 18.45 15.56
CA ASP A 23 -7.26 19.76 15.81
C ASP A 23 -6.17 20.06 14.76
N LYS A 24 -5.57 19.00 14.19
CA LYS A 24 -4.59 19.12 13.10
C LYS A 24 -5.20 18.94 11.70
N CYS A 25 -6.39 18.35 11.61
CA CYS A 25 -6.98 17.99 10.33
C CYS A 25 -7.53 19.23 9.62
N ASN A 26 -7.08 19.49 8.40
CA ASN A 26 -7.60 20.57 7.55
C ASN A 26 -8.66 20.10 6.54
N SER A 27 -9.15 18.86 6.68
CA SER A 27 -10.14 18.25 5.77
C SER A 27 -9.76 18.31 4.29
N CYS A 28 -8.47 18.15 3.94
CA CYS A 28 -8.00 18.17 2.55
C CYS A 28 -8.46 16.97 1.69
N GLY A 29 -8.94 15.88 2.30
CA GLY A 29 -9.44 14.70 1.58
C GLY A 29 -8.37 13.74 1.03
N MET A 30 -7.08 14.02 1.24
CA MET A 30 -6.01 13.13 0.79
C MET A 30 -6.10 11.71 1.39
N CYS A 31 -6.59 11.57 2.62
CA CYS A 31 -6.83 10.26 3.25
C CYS A 31 -7.86 9.41 2.50
N LEU A 32 -8.90 10.05 1.97
CA LEU A 32 -9.91 9.42 1.13
C LEU A 32 -9.25 8.92 -0.16
N LEU A 33 -8.50 9.77 -0.86
CA LEU A 33 -7.84 9.42 -2.12
C LEU A 33 -6.78 8.30 -1.95
N ALA A 34 -5.96 8.37 -0.90
CA ALA A 34 -4.92 7.40 -0.59
C ALA A 34 -5.48 5.99 -0.26
N CYS A 35 -6.68 5.89 0.30
CA CYS A 35 -7.23 4.62 0.75
C CYS A 35 -8.08 3.92 -0.32
N GLY A 36 -7.60 2.80 -0.85
CA GLY A 36 -8.39 1.95 -1.77
C GLY A 36 -9.46 1.09 -1.07
N ASN A 37 -9.41 0.96 0.26
CA ASN A 37 -10.25 0.03 1.03
C ASN A 37 -11.45 0.72 1.71
N LYS A 38 -11.81 1.94 1.30
CA LYS A 38 -12.96 2.69 1.83
C LYS A 38 -12.95 2.87 3.36
N VAL A 39 -11.77 2.94 3.99
CA VAL A 39 -11.63 3.17 5.45
C VAL A 39 -12.13 4.56 5.83
N PHE A 40 -11.75 5.56 5.03
CA PHE A 40 -12.20 6.94 5.20
C PHE A 40 -13.45 7.21 4.38
N LEU A 41 -14.40 7.91 4.97
CA LEU A 41 -15.69 8.32 4.39
C LEU A 41 -15.91 9.81 4.63
N TRP A 42 -16.78 10.43 3.83
CA TRP A 42 -17.30 11.77 4.10
C TRP A 42 -18.53 11.69 5.01
N SER A 43 -18.58 12.49 6.08
CA SER A 43 -19.74 12.61 6.95
C SER A 43 -20.49 13.91 6.68
N ASN A 44 -21.72 13.83 6.17
CA ASN A 44 -22.58 15.01 6.00
C ASN A 44 -22.93 15.65 7.35
N LYS A 45 -23.10 14.84 8.40
CA LYS A 45 -23.44 15.31 9.75
C LYS A 45 -22.31 16.12 10.38
N GLU A 46 -21.06 15.67 10.23
CA GLU A 46 -19.89 16.31 10.84
C GLU A 46 -19.19 17.28 9.87
N ASN A 47 -19.63 17.35 8.61
CA ASN A 47 -19.03 18.11 7.52
C ASN A 47 -17.50 17.91 7.41
N ARG A 48 -17.05 16.66 7.58
CA ARG A 48 -15.62 16.28 7.57
C ARG A 48 -15.42 14.81 7.22
N TYR A 49 -14.17 14.45 6.91
CA TYR A 49 -13.77 13.06 6.72
C TYR A 49 -13.65 12.33 8.05
N ILE A 50 -14.18 11.11 8.11
CA ILE A 50 -14.17 10.23 9.28
C ILE A 50 -13.58 8.86 8.95
N VAL A 51 -13.16 8.11 9.96
CA VAL A 51 -12.84 6.67 9.84
C VAL A 51 -14.15 5.89 9.94
N GLY A 52 -14.76 5.63 8.79
CA GLY A 52 -16.09 4.99 8.74
C GLY A 52 -16.06 3.47 8.65
N ASN A 53 -15.03 2.89 8.00
CA ASN A 53 -14.88 1.43 7.89
C ASN A 53 -13.51 0.97 8.42
N PRO A 54 -13.26 1.02 9.75
CA PRO A 54 -11.96 0.69 10.33
C PRO A 54 -11.52 -0.75 10.03
N SER A 55 -12.45 -1.70 9.99
CA SER A 55 -12.17 -3.13 9.72
C SER A 55 -11.57 -3.39 8.34
N ASN A 56 -11.81 -2.51 7.36
CA ASN A 56 -11.27 -2.61 6.01
C ASN A 56 -9.80 -2.22 5.91
N CYS A 57 -9.20 -1.65 6.96
CA CYS A 57 -7.81 -1.24 6.91
C CYS A 57 -6.89 -2.45 6.71
N VAL A 58 -6.00 -2.39 5.72
CA VAL A 58 -5.00 -3.43 5.50
C VAL A 58 -4.03 -3.44 6.69
N LEU A 59 -3.77 -4.62 7.25
CA LEU A 59 -2.87 -4.77 8.39
C LEU A 59 -1.48 -4.22 8.03
N GLY A 60 -0.92 -3.39 8.92
CA GLY A 60 0.40 -2.75 8.75
C GLY A 60 0.44 -1.60 7.73
N CYS A 61 -0.63 -1.36 6.98
CA CYS A 61 -0.69 -0.25 6.03
C CYS A 61 -0.75 1.10 6.76
N THR A 62 0.08 2.04 6.32
CA THR A 62 0.20 3.40 6.88
C THR A 62 0.22 4.50 5.79
N THR A 63 -0.19 4.17 4.57
CA THR A 63 -0.09 5.10 3.41
C THR A 63 -0.80 6.44 3.65
N CYS A 64 -1.97 6.42 4.29
CA CYS A 64 -2.74 7.63 4.56
C CYS A 64 -2.04 8.59 5.53
N SER A 65 -1.31 8.10 6.54
CA SER A 65 -0.56 8.98 7.45
C SER A 65 0.63 9.62 6.76
N LYS A 66 1.31 8.88 5.87
CA LYS A 66 2.46 9.37 5.09
C LYS A 66 2.10 10.45 4.09
N LEU A 67 0.90 10.38 3.52
CA LEU A 67 0.38 11.37 2.58
C LEU A 67 -0.36 12.51 3.28
N CYS A 68 -0.59 12.42 4.60
CA CYS A 68 -1.29 13.48 5.33
C CYS A 68 -0.38 14.71 5.48
N PRO A 69 -0.76 15.88 4.91
CA PRO A 69 0.09 17.06 4.95
C PRO A 69 0.22 17.68 6.34
N THR A 70 -0.72 17.39 7.26
CA THR A 70 -0.77 17.98 8.60
C THR A 70 -0.46 17.00 9.72
N ASP A 71 0.02 15.79 9.39
CA ASP A 71 0.31 14.73 10.37
C ASP A 71 -0.86 14.46 11.34
N ALA A 72 -2.09 14.55 10.83
CA ALA A 72 -3.31 14.36 11.60
C ALA A 72 -3.68 12.88 11.78
N ILE A 73 -3.01 11.94 11.11
CA ILE A 73 -3.39 10.52 11.11
C ILE A 73 -2.35 9.67 11.83
N THR A 74 -2.79 8.90 12.82
CA THR A 74 -1.96 7.98 13.60
C THR A 74 -2.48 6.56 13.55
N PHE A 75 -1.64 5.60 13.94
CA PHE A 75 -1.96 4.17 14.05
C PHE A 75 -1.66 3.66 15.47
N PRO A 76 -2.23 2.52 15.90
CA PRO A 76 -2.15 2.06 17.28
C PRO A 76 -0.73 1.80 17.79
N GLU A 77 0.16 1.34 16.90
CA GLU A 77 1.57 1.06 17.22
C GLU A 77 2.45 1.10 15.96
N ASP A 78 3.73 0.78 16.11
CA ASP A 78 4.65 0.64 14.98
C ASP A 78 4.20 -0.49 14.02
N PRO A 79 4.03 -0.21 12.71
CA PRO A 79 3.51 -1.20 11.77
C PRO A 79 4.41 -2.42 11.60
N LYS A 80 5.73 -2.26 11.73
CA LYS A 80 6.68 -3.36 11.56
C LYS A 80 6.63 -4.29 12.77
N LYS A 81 6.62 -3.74 13.97
CA LYS A 81 6.43 -4.48 15.22
C LYS A 81 5.12 -5.26 15.19
N PHE A 82 4.03 -4.59 14.83
CA PHE A 82 2.71 -5.20 14.71
C PHE A 82 2.73 -6.38 13.74
N ILE A 83 3.12 -6.18 12.48
CA ILE A 83 3.14 -7.24 11.46
C ILE A 83 4.08 -8.39 11.84
N THR A 84 5.26 -8.10 12.37
CA THR A 84 6.22 -9.15 12.78
C THR A 84 5.62 -10.04 13.86
N SER A 85 4.90 -9.45 14.82
CA SER A 85 4.21 -10.22 15.87
C SER A 85 3.17 -11.17 15.27
N LEU A 86 2.41 -10.73 14.27
CA LEU A 86 1.37 -11.55 13.62
C LEU A 86 1.98 -12.66 12.77
N LEU A 87 3.06 -12.37 12.03
CA LEU A 87 3.77 -13.38 11.23
C LEU A 87 4.21 -14.57 12.08
N MET A 88 4.70 -14.31 13.29
CA MET A 88 5.12 -15.33 14.25
C MET A 88 3.92 -16.01 14.93
N LYS A 89 2.98 -15.23 15.45
CA LYS A 89 1.78 -15.72 16.16
C LYS A 89 0.97 -16.69 15.31
N TYR A 90 0.78 -16.36 14.03
CA TYR A 90 -0.07 -17.13 13.11
C TYR A 90 0.72 -18.05 12.17
N LYS A 91 2.05 -18.13 12.30
CA LYS A 91 2.94 -18.98 11.49
C LYS A 91 2.62 -18.87 9.99
N ILE A 92 2.65 -17.65 9.46
CA ILE A 92 2.10 -17.30 8.14
C ILE A 92 2.91 -17.87 6.94
N TYR A 93 4.20 -18.14 7.13
CA TYR A 93 5.11 -18.49 6.02
C TYR A 93 4.77 -19.73 5.18
N PRO A 94 4.25 -20.84 5.72
CA PRO A 94 3.78 -21.96 4.90
C PRO A 94 2.74 -21.51 3.88
N LYS A 95 1.71 -20.75 4.32
CA LYS A 95 0.66 -20.26 3.42
C LYS A 95 1.18 -19.25 2.40
N VAL A 96 2.14 -18.41 2.78
CA VAL A 96 2.82 -17.48 1.86
C VAL A 96 3.52 -18.22 0.72
N LYS A 97 4.14 -19.38 0.99
CA LYS A 97 4.79 -20.18 -0.06
C LYS A 97 3.76 -20.73 -1.05
N ASP A 98 2.62 -21.21 -0.55
CA ASP A 98 1.54 -21.69 -1.41
C ASP A 98 0.98 -20.55 -2.28
N GLU A 99 0.70 -19.40 -1.67
CA GLU A 99 0.21 -18.22 -2.39
C GLU A 99 1.21 -17.69 -3.41
N LEU A 100 2.52 -17.76 -3.10
CA LEU A 100 3.56 -17.39 -4.05
C LEU A 100 3.53 -18.30 -5.28
N ASN A 101 3.40 -19.61 -5.09
CA ASN A 101 3.32 -20.55 -6.21
C ASN A 101 2.10 -20.28 -7.08
N VAL A 102 0.93 -20.11 -6.47
CA VAL A 102 -0.31 -19.73 -7.18
C VAL A 102 -0.14 -18.40 -7.92
N ARG A 103 0.50 -17.40 -7.29
CA ARG A 103 0.76 -16.10 -7.90
C ARG A 103 1.64 -16.25 -9.15
N LEU A 104 2.69 -17.05 -9.10
CA LEU A 104 3.62 -17.24 -10.21
C LEU A 104 3.06 -18.13 -11.33
N GLU A 105 2.12 -19.01 -11.03
CA GLU A 105 1.36 -19.76 -12.04
C GLU A 105 0.38 -18.86 -12.79
N LYS A 106 -0.29 -17.96 -12.06
CA LYS A 106 -1.24 -16.98 -12.62
C LYS A 106 -0.53 -15.91 -13.46
N PHE A 107 0.61 -15.41 -13.00
CA PHE A 107 1.39 -14.36 -13.66
C PHE A 107 2.76 -14.90 -14.08
N LYS A 108 2.77 -15.66 -15.19
CA LYS A 108 3.98 -16.35 -15.66
C LYS A 108 5.12 -15.40 -16.02
N ASP A 109 4.80 -14.19 -16.47
CA ASP A 109 5.72 -13.10 -16.76
C ASP A 109 6.42 -12.53 -15.51
N HIS A 110 5.96 -12.89 -14.31
CA HIS A 110 6.61 -12.55 -13.05
C HIS A 110 7.49 -13.67 -12.49
N ASN A 111 7.48 -14.86 -13.10
CA ASN A 111 8.42 -15.94 -12.80
C ASN A 111 9.61 -15.83 -13.74
N VAL A 112 10.71 -15.24 -13.28
CA VAL A 112 11.82 -14.85 -14.16
C VAL A 112 13.18 -15.25 -13.60
N SER A 113 14.23 -15.11 -14.41
CA SER A 113 15.62 -15.25 -13.94
C SER A 113 16.24 -13.89 -13.70
N ILE A 114 16.81 -13.65 -12.51
CA ILE A 114 17.35 -12.34 -12.13
C ILE A 114 18.47 -11.85 -13.06
N ASN A 115 19.19 -12.77 -13.71
CA ASN A 115 20.30 -12.43 -14.61
C ASN A 115 19.83 -11.96 -15.99
N ASN A 116 18.61 -12.31 -16.40
CA ASN A 116 18.11 -12.13 -17.76
C ASN A 116 16.79 -11.33 -17.81
N THR A 117 16.51 -10.55 -16.78
CA THR A 117 15.25 -9.79 -16.68
C THR A 117 15.48 -8.31 -16.90
N THR A 118 14.61 -7.70 -17.71
CA THR A 118 14.56 -6.24 -17.88
C THR A 118 13.49 -5.65 -16.97
N VAL A 119 13.86 -4.67 -16.17
CA VAL A 119 12.91 -3.90 -15.34
C VAL A 119 12.08 -3.00 -16.22
N SER A 120 10.77 -2.98 -16.03
CA SER A 120 9.87 -2.06 -16.75
C SER A 120 10.21 -0.61 -16.40
N LYS A 121 10.38 0.21 -17.44
CA LYS A 121 10.62 1.65 -17.27
C LYS A 121 9.31 2.46 -17.24
N ASP A 122 8.23 1.88 -17.73
CA ASP A 122 6.94 2.55 -17.83
C ASP A 122 5.91 1.90 -16.90
N PRO A 123 5.02 2.70 -16.29
CA PRO A 123 3.84 2.19 -15.59
C PRO A 123 2.85 1.59 -16.59
N LYS A 124 2.01 0.65 -16.13
CA LYS A 124 0.80 0.27 -16.87
C LYS A 124 -0.11 1.48 -17.04
N ASP A 125 -0.89 1.54 -18.11
CA ASP A 125 -1.75 2.68 -18.48
C ASP A 125 -2.64 3.15 -17.33
N GLU A 126 -3.25 2.22 -16.58
CA GLU A 126 -4.12 2.54 -15.44
C GLU A 126 -3.40 3.16 -14.24
N PHE A 127 -2.07 3.12 -14.22
CA PHE A 127 -1.22 3.78 -13.24
C PHE A 127 -0.40 4.91 -13.85
N SER A 128 -0.62 5.29 -15.11
CA SER A 128 0.19 6.29 -15.82
C SER A 128 0.16 7.68 -15.19
N ASN A 129 -0.83 7.98 -14.36
CA ASN A 129 -1.01 9.26 -13.69
C ASN A 129 -1.25 9.09 -12.18
N TRP A 130 -0.77 10.07 -11.40
CA TRP A 130 -1.08 10.21 -10.00
C TRP A 130 -1.42 11.68 -9.73
N HIS A 131 -2.72 11.96 -9.55
CA HIS A 131 -3.24 13.27 -9.18
C HIS A 131 -2.75 14.42 -10.08
N GLY A 132 -2.66 14.19 -11.40
CA GLY A 132 -2.21 15.16 -12.39
C GLY A 132 -0.72 15.09 -12.72
N ILE A 133 0.07 14.25 -12.01
CA ILE A 133 1.50 14.05 -12.28
C ILE A 133 1.69 12.75 -13.04
N LYS A 134 2.56 12.72 -14.06
CA LYS A 134 2.89 11.46 -14.73
C LYS A 134 3.58 10.53 -13.74
N ARG A 135 3.12 9.29 -13.66
CA ARG A 135 3.63 8.34 -12.67
C ARG A 135 5.11 8.02 -12.85
N ALA A 136 5.61 8.02 -14.08
CA ALA A 136 7.02 7.83 -14.40
C ALA A 136 7.93 8.93 -13.83
N GLU A 137 7.39 10.12 -13.52
CA GLU A 137 8.15 11.25 -12.94
C GLU A 137 8.23 11.16 -11.40
N ILE A 138 7.51 10.22 -10.78
CA ILE A 138 7.48 10.06 -9.33
C ILE A 138 8.42 8.93 -8.92
N HIS A 139 9.56 9.30 -8.33
CA HIS A 139 10.51 8.35 -7.75
C HIS A 139 9.99 7.79 -6.41
N TRP A 140 9.01 6.89 -6.49
CA TRP A 140 8.47 6.16 -5.34
C TRP A 140 8.23 4.69 -5.70
N TYR A 141 9.12 3.82 -5.29
CA TYR A 141 9.00 2.37 -5.47
C TYR A 141 9.98 1.65 -4.51
N PRO A 142 9.80 0.34 -4.27
CA PRO A 142 10.74 -0.40 -3.45
C PRO A 142 12.07 -0.61 -4.16
N ASP A 143 13.13 -0.77 -3.37
CA ASP A 143 14.38 -1.42 -3.77
C ASP A 143 14.59 -2.68 -2.93
N ILE A 144 15.22 -3.72 -3.50
CA ILE A 144 15.51 -4.97 -2.78
C ILE A 144 17.02 -5.19 -2.69
N ASN A 145 17.54 -5.26 -1.47
CA ASN A 145 18.86 -5.81 -1.19
C ASN A 145 18.82 -7.34 -1.31
N ILE A 146 19.45 -7.86 -2.36
CA ILE A 146 19.43 -9.29 -2.71
C ILE A 146 20.17 -10.15 -1.67
N ASP A 147 21.20 -9.62 -1.02
CA ASP A 147 21.97 -10.35 0.01
C ASP A 147 21.13 -10.60 1.27
N LYS A 148 20.29 -9.62 1.65
CA LYS A 148 19.35 -9.76 2.77
C LYS A 148 18.07 -10.52 2.41
N CYS A 149 17.74 -10.60 1.12
CA CYS A 149 16.51 -11.24 0.65
C CYS A 149 16.59 -12.76 0.84
N THR A 150 15.75 -13.33 1.71
CA THR A 150 15.74 -14.78 1.96
C THR A 150 14.88 -15.59 1.00
N GLY A 151 14.17 -14.93 0.06
CA GLY A 151 13.26 -15.62 -0.85
C GLY A 151 11.94 -16.05 -0.22
N CYS A 152 11.50 -15.39 0.85
CA CYS A 152 10.26 -15.81 1.52
C CYS A 152 8.98 -15.56 0.71
N GLY A 153 9.03 -14.72 -0.33
CA GLY A 153 7.88 -14.43 -1.21
C GLY A 153 6.82 -13.49 -0.65
N LEU A 154 6.90 -13.10 0.63
CA LEU A 154 5.85 -12.30 1.29
C LEU A 154 5.60 -10.96 0.57
N CYS A 155 6.65 -10.28 0.10
CA CYS A 155 6.49 -9.04 -0.66
C CYS A 155 5.68 -9.21 -1.96
N VAL A 156 5.82 -10.36 -2.63
CA VAL A 156 5.12 -10.69 -3.89
C VAL A 156 3.63 -10.87 -3.61
N VAL A 157 3.28 -11.65 -2.58
CA VAL A 157 1.87 -11.98 -2.29
C VAL A 157 1.14 -10.86 -1.53
N THR A 158 1.85 -10.07 -0.72
CA THR A 158 1.28 -8.87 -0.08
C THR A 158 1.05 -7.73 -1.08
N CYS A 159 1.82 -7.65 -2.16
CA CYS A 159 1.55 -6.70 -3.24
C CYS A 159 0.26 -7.10 -3.97
N SER A 160 -0.62 -6.13 -4.23
CA SER A 160 -1.89 -6.42 -4.92
C SER A 160 -1.61 -6.96 -6.33
N GLU A 161 -2.39 -7.94 -6.75
CA GLU A 161 -2.29 -8.52 -8.10
C GLU A 161 -2.47 -7.48 -9.20
N LYS A 162 -3.28 -6.44 -8.93
CA LYS A 162 -3.47 -5.32 -9.86
C LYS A 162 -2.15 -4.60 -10.17
N ARG A 163 -1.34 -4.34 -9.13
CA ARG A 163 -0.06 -3.60 -9.28
C ARG A 163 1.11 -4.51 -9.62
N ASN A 164 1.11 -5.72 -9.05
CA ASN A 164 2.09 -6.79 -9.23
C ASN A 164 3.52 -6.25 -9.40
N VAL A 165 4.04 -5.51 -8.43
CA VAL A 165 5.32 -4.77 -8.60
C VAL A 165 6.52 -5.72 -8.72
N PHE A 166 6.44 -6.89 -8.10
CA PHE A 166 7.57 -7.80 -7.93
C PHE A 166 7.59 -8.92 -8.96
N GLY A 167 8.77 -9.29 -9.40
CA GLY A 167 9.03 -10.61 -9.97
C GLY A 167 9.74 -11.51 -8.96
N TYR A 168 9.86 -12.79 -9.30
CA TYR A 168 10.48 -13.80 -8.45
C TYR A 168 11.28 -14.81 -9.27
N ASP A 169 12.52 -15.06 -8.83
CA ASP A 169 13.40 -16.10 -9.34
C ASP A 169 13.27 -17.34 -8.45
N LYS A 170 12.64 -18.39 -9.00
CA LYS A 170 12.40 -19.66 -8.28
C LYS A 170 13.68 -20.45 -8.01
N GLU A 171 14.65 -20.37 -8.91
CA GLU A 171 15.90 -21.12 -8.80
C GLU A 171 16.78 -20.51 -7.70
N LYS A 172 17.00 -19.19 -7.77
CA LYS A 172 17.80 -18.46 -6.78
C LYS A 172 17.03 -18.15 -5.50
N LYS A 173 15.71 -18.33 -5.50
CA LYS A 173 14.79 -17.96 -4.42
C LYS A 173 14.96 -16.49 -4.05
N LYS A 174 14.80 -15.59 -5.00
CA LYS A 174 14.93 -14.14 -4.79
C LYS A 174 13.75 -13.39 -5.41
N ALA A 175 13.19 -12.47 -4.63
CA ALA A 175 12.29 -11.45 -5.17
C ALA A 175 13.11 -10.25 -5.66
N PHE A 176 12.62 -9.56 -6.68
CA PHE A 176 13.19 -8.31 -7.19
C PHE A 176 12.05 -7.44 -7.75
N VAL A 177 12.35 -6.18 -8.03
CA VAL A 177 11.35 -5.19 -8.47
C VAL A 177 11.28 -5.20 -9.99
N LEU A 178 10.14 -5.62 -10.55
CA LEU A 178 9.93 -5.80 -11.98
C LEU A 178 9.18 -4.62 -12.61
N PHE A 179 8.19 -4.07 -11.89
CA PHE A 179 7.38 -2.93 -12.33
C PHE A 179 7.38 -1.82 -11.28
N PRO A 180 8.50 -1.08 -11.13
CA PRO A 180 8.65 -0.05 -10.09
C PRO A 180 7.51 0.99 -10.12
N TYR A 181 7.20 1.52 -11.31
CA TYR A 181 6.21 2.58 -11.49
C TYR A 181 4.75 2.12 -11.31
N ASN A 182 4.48 0.81 -11.20
CA ASN A 182 3.15 0.34 -10.79
C ASN A 182 2.91 0.49 -9.28
N CYS A 183 3.97 0.73 -8.48
CA CYS A 183 3.85 0.87 -7.04
C CYS A 183 2.97 2.08 -6.68
N MET A 184 2.11 1.91 -5.68
CA MET A 184 1.26 2.99 -5.18
C MET A 184 2.14 4.02 -4.47
N VAL A 185 2.04 5.29 -4.86
CA VAL A 185 2.75 6.40 -4.20
C VAL A 185 2.40 6.43 -2.71
N GLY A 186 3.43 6.49 -1.86
CA GLY A 186 3.32 6.45 -0.39
C GLY A 186 3.12 5.06 0.23
N CYS A 187 2.84 4.02 -0.55
CA CYS A 187 2.75 2.66 -0.02
C CYS A 187 4.15 2.07 0.23
N ASN A 188 4.30 1.36 1.35
CA ASN A 188 5.53 0.61 1.69
C ASN A 188 5.23 -0.73 2.39
N ASN A 189 4.05 -1.33 2.18
CA ASN A 189 3.61 -2.48 2.99
C ASN A 189 4.57 -3.69 2.90
N CYS A 190 5.24 -3.86 1.76
CA CYS A 190 6.27 -4.88 1.58
C CYS A 190 7.53 -4.62 2.44
N GLN A 191 7.92 -3.36 2.67
CA GLN A 191 8.98 -3.01 3.61
C GLN A 191 8.58 -3.29 5.05
N VAL A 192 7.34 -2.96 5.42
CA VAL A 192 6.78 -3.27 6.74
C VAL A 192 6.79 -4.78 7.00
N SER A 193 6.35 -5.58 6.02
CA SER A 193 6.25 -7.04 6.17
C SER A 193 7.58 -7.79 6.05
N CYS A 194 8.63 -7.16 5.53
CA CYS A 194 9.94 -7.79 5.40
C CYS A 194 10.67 -7.87 6.76
N MET A 195 10.65 -9.06 7.39
CA MET A 195 11.38 -9.31 8.63
C MET A 195 12.91 -9.17 8.49
N TRP A 196 13.43 -9.30 7.26
CA TRP A 196 14.88 -9.28 6.97
C TRP A 196 15.43 -7.90 6.62
N ASN A 197 14.57 -6.87 6.63
CA ASN A 197 14.97 -5.51 6.24
C ASN A 197 15.66 -5.45 4.86
N ALA A 198 15.22 -6.30 3.95
CA ALA A 198 15.75 -6.39 2.60
C ALA A 198 15.13 -5.35 1.66
N ILE A 199 14.06 -4.66 2.08
CA ILE A 199 13.31 -3.74 1.22
C ILE A 199 13.43 -2.32 1.76
N SER A 200 13.83 -1.38 0.90
CA SER A 200 13.88 0.06 1.18
C SER A 200 12.94 0.83 0.26
N PHE A 201 12.63 2.06 0.65
CA PHE A 201 11.89 3.05 -0.12
C PHE A 201 12.61 4.40 0.02
N PRO A 202 12.33 5.36 -0.86
CA PRO A 202 12.71 6.76 -0.67
C PRO A 202 12.17 7.35 0.63
N ASP A 203 12.65 8.52 1.01
CA ASP A 203 12.22 9.20 2.23
C ASP A 203 10.73 9.57 2.13
N PHE A 204 9.95 9.27 3.17
CA PHE A 204 8.54 9.62 3.25
C PHE A 204 8.28 11.14 3.22
N ALA A 205 9.28 11.96 3.52
CA ALA A 205 9.21 13.40 3.34
C ALA A 205 8.94 13.79 1.87
N GLU A 206 9.42 13.00 0.90
CA GLU A 206 9.22 13.28 -0.52
C GLU A 206 7.75 13.09 -0.93
N VAL A 207 7.10 12.01 -0.50
CA VAL A 207 5.67 11.80 -0.81
C VAL A 207 4.75 12.75 -0.07
N LYS A 208 5.13 13.21 1.12
CA LYS A 208 4.40 14.25 1.83
C LYS A 208 4.48 15.59 1.07
N LYS A 209 5.67 15.99 0.62
CA LYS A 209 5.84 17.18 -0.22
C LYS A 209 5.04 17.07 -1.51
N LEU A 210 5.05 15.90 -2.14
CA LEU A 210 4.28 15.64 -3.35
C LEU A 210 2.76 15.75 -3.10
N SER A 211 2.28 15.25 -1.97
CA SER A 211 0.89 15.41 -1.52
C SER A 211 0.51 16.89 -1.34
N MET A 212 1.35 17.68 -0.67
CA MET A 212 1.14 19.12 -0.51
C MET A 212 1.12 19.82 -1.87
N TYR A 213 2.06 19.48 -2.75
CA TYR A 213 2.15 20.04 -4.09
C TYR A 213 0.86 19.81 -4.91
N VAL A 214 0.31 18.60 -4.95
CA VAL A 214 -0.93 18.34 -5.72
C VAL A 214 -2.17 18.98 -5.10
N LEU A 215 -2.20 19.13 -3.77
CA LEU A 215 -3.28 19.85 -3.08
C LEU A 215 -3.29 21.35 -3.42
N GLU A 216 -2.11 21.94 -3.62
CA GLU A 216 -1.95 23.35 -3.97
C GLU A 216 -2.12 23.60 -5.47
N ASN A 217 -1.44 22.82 -6.31
CA ASN A 217 -1.29 23.10 -7.75
C ASN A 217 -2.34 22.40 -8.61
N ASN A 218 -2.91 21.28 -8.13
CA ASN A 218 -3.89 20.49 -8.88
C ASN A 218 -5.25 20.46 -8.18
N ARG A 219 -5.60 21.53 -7.45
CA ARG A 219 -6.75 21.61 -6.54
C ARG A 219 -8.08 21.22 -7.19
N GLU A 220 -8.37 21.71 -8.39
CA GLU A 220 -9.61 21.40 -9.11
C GLU A 220 -9.73 19.90 -9.44
N LEU A 221 -8.63 19.29 -9.88
CA LEU A 221 -8.56 17.87 -10.16
C LEU A 221 -8.77 17.04 -8.89
N ILE A 222 -8.08 17.40 -7.80
CA ILE A 222 -8.23 16.73 -6.50
C ILE A 222 -9.68 16.78 -6.02
N ILE A 223 -10.34 17.95 -6.10
CA ILE A 223 -11.74 18.11 -5.73
C ILE A 223 -12.63 17.18 -6.56
N LYS A 224 -12.40 17.12 -7.88
CA LYS A 224 -13.13 16.22 -8.79
C LYS A 224 -12.95 14.75 -8.39
N GLU A 225 -11.72 14.30 -8.18
CA GLU A 225 -11.42 12.92 -7.78
C GLU A 225 -12.06 12.55 -6.43
N ILE A 226 -12.04 13.48 -5.46
CA ILE A 226 -12.72 13.33 -4.18
C ILE A 226 -14.21 13.12 -4.39
N PHE A 227 -14.87 13.98 -5.19
CA PHE A 227 -16.30 13.87 -5.46
C PHE A 227 -16.65 12.55 -6.15
N GLU A 228 -15.86 12.12 -7.14
CA GLU A 228 -16.04 10.83 -7.80
C GLU A 228 -15.89 9.67 -6.81
N LYS A 229 -14.91 9.74 -5.91
CA LYS A 229 -14.68 8.71 -4.90
C LYS A 229 -15.79 8.66 -3.85
N ILE A 230 -16.33 9.80 -3.43
CA ILE A 230 -17.51 9.86 -2.54
C ILE A 230 -18.72 9.21 -3.23
N LYS A 231 -18.98 9.51 -4.51
CA LYS A 231 -20.08 8.89 -5.28
C LYS A 231 -19.93 7.37 -5.36
N GLN A 232 -18.72 6.86 -5.60
CA GLN A 232 -18.43 5.42 -5.67
C GLN A 232 -18.56 4.69 -4.32
N GLN A 233 -18.60 5.44 -3.21
CA GLN A 233 -18.81 4.84 -1.90
C GLN A 233 -20.28 4.57 -1.62
N ASP A 234 -21.21 5.20 -2.35
CA ASP A 234 -22.67 4.96 -2.39
C ASP A 234 -23.25 4.61 -1.01
N LEU A 235 -22.90 5.43 -0.02
CA LEU A 235 -23.42 5.32 1.32
C LEU A 235 -24.71 6.12 1.35
N GLN A 236 -25.83 5.44 1.59
CA GLN A 236 -26.94 6.07 2.30
C GLN A 236 -26.36 6.58 3.63
N CYS A 237 -25.98 7.86 3.66
CA CYS A 237 -25.74 8.59 4.90
C CYS A 237 -27.06 9.08 5.47
#